data_AF-A0AAV7CUX1-F1
#
_entry.id   AF-A0AAV7CUX1-F1
#
_cell.length_a   1.000
_cell.length_b   1.000
_cell.length_c   1.000
_cell.angle_alpha   90.00
_cell.angle_beta   90.00
_cell.angle_gamma   90.00
#
_symmetry.space_group_name_H-M   'P 1'
#
loop_
_entity.id
_entity.type
_entity.pdbx_description
1 polymer ?
#
loop_
_entity_poly.entity_id
_entity_poly.type
_entity_poly.pdbx_seq_one_letter_code
_entity_poly.pdbx_strand_id
1 'polypeptide(L)'
;MEKCSDCPVLSCGDYNCVMDGNLDRISADSSRKAVGASPLKRLCDEVGLMDVWRVKYLNKVAFSCFSNTHKAMSRIDLALCNSSCLDHIVKMKYEPNTTSDHYI
;
A
#
# COMPACT_ATOMS: atom_id res chain seq x y z
N MET A 1 8.97 -21.85 7.57
CA MET A 1 8.71 -21.29 6.22
C MET A 1 10.01 -20.72 5.72
N GLU A 2 10.53 -21.21 4.60
CA GLU A 2 11.59 -20.49 3.87
C GLU A 2 11.01 -19.13 3.48
N LYS A 3 11.69 -18.06 3.91
CA LYS A 3 11.33 -16.70 3.49
C LYS A 3 11.52 -16.58 1.99
N CYS A 4 10.75 -15.73 1.33
CA CYS A 4 10.95 -15.42 -0.08
C CYS A 4 12.43 -15.06 -0.31
N SER A 5 13.09 -15.94 -1.08
CA SER A 5 14.53 -16.16 -1.18
C SER A 5 15.30 -15.03 -1.86
N ASP A 6 16.63 -15.19 -2.02
CA ASP A 6 17.60 -14.26 -2.64
C ASP A 6 17.22 -13.68 -4.02
N CYS A 7 16.12 -14.13 -4.65
CA CYS A 7 15.61 -13.58 -5.90
C CYS A 7 14.86 -12.26 -5.66
N PRO A 8 15.17 -11.17 -6.39
CA PRO A 8 14.40 -9.93 -6.33
C PRO A 8 12.91 -10.15 -6.66
N VAL A 9 12.02 -9.71 -5.77
CA VAL A 9 10.57 -9.76 -5.97
C VAL A 9 9.99 -8.36 -5.86
N LEU A 10 9.30 -7.92 -6.92
CA LEU A 10 8.50 -6.70 -6.95
C LEU A 10 7.09 -7.05 -7.42
N SER A 11 6.09 -6.73 -6.61
CA SER A 11 4.67 -6.91 -6.92
C SER A 11 3.98 -5.56 -6.84
N CYS A 12 3.37 -5.12 -7.93
CA CYS A 12 2.69 -3.83 -8.03
C CYS A 12 1.27 -4.04 -8.55
N GLY A 13 0.29 -3.33 -7.98
CA GLY A 13 -1.08 -3.35 -8.50
C GLY A 13 -2.11 -2.89 -7.47
N ASP A 14 -3.39 -3.00 -7.86
CA ASP A 14 -4.54 -2.76 -7.00
C ASP A 14 -4.83 -3.99 -6.13
N TYR A 15 -4.53 -3.89 -4.83
CA TYR A 15 -4.78 -4.95 -3.86
C TYR A 15 -6.18 -4.87 -3.23
N ASN A 16 -6.94 -3.80 -3.49
CA ASN A 16 -8.21 -3.49 -2.83
C ASN A 16 -8.14 -3.56 -1.28
N CYS A 17 -6.95 -3.37 -0.71
CA CYS A 17 -6.68 -3.55 0.70
C CYS A 17 -5.76 -2.46 1.23
N VAL A 18 -6.11 -1.88 2.37
CA VAL A 18 -5.28 -0.90 3.08
C VAL A 18 -4.31 -1.60 4.03
N MET A 19 -3.07 -1.13 4.12
CA MET A 19 -2.06 -1.73 5.01
C MET A 19 -2.14 -1.16 6.44
N ASP A 20 -2.38 0.14 6.54
CA ASP A 20 -2.57 0.89 7.78
C ASP A 20 -3.83 1.76 7.68
N GLY A 21 -4.88 1.41 8.42
CA GLY A 21 -6.15 2.15 8.37
C GLY A 21 -6.08 3.61 8.83
N ASN A 22 -5.03 4.02 9.56
CA ASN A 22 -4.86 5.41 10.00
C ASN A 22 -4.14 6.27 8.95
N LEU A 23 -3.23 5.68 8.17
CA LEU A 23 -2.42 6.39 7.19
C LEU A 23 -2.89 6.19 5.73
N ASP A 24 -3.60 5.08 5.47
CA ASP A 24 -4.00 4.64 4.12
C ASP A 24 -5.48 4.84 3.84
N ARG A 25 -6.25 5.39 4.79
CA ARG A 25 -7.68 5.61 4.60
C ARG A 25 -8.16 6.85 5.33
N ILE A 26 -8.88 7.69 4.59
CA ILE A 26 -9.69 8.76 5.16
C ILE A 26 -11.12 8.58 4.66
N SER A 27 -12.07 8.61 5.58
CA SER A 27 -13.50 8.42 5.35
C SER A 27 -14.28 9.41 6.22
N ALA A 28 -15.37 9.96 5.69
CA ALA A 28 -16.31 10.77 6.46
C ALA A 28 -17.01 9.94 7.55
N ASP A 29 -17.16 8.64 7.31
CA ASP A 29 -17.69 7.68 8.27
C ASP A 29 -16.54 7.12 9.13
N SER A 30 -16.48 7.53 10.39
CA SER A 30 -15.45 7.14 11.36
C SER A 30 -15.52 5.65 11.74
N SER A 31 -16.68 5.00 11.54
CA SER A 31 -16.84 3.57 11.79
C SER A 31 -16.06 2.69 10.81
N ARG A 32 -15.66 3.25 9.66
CA ARG A 32 -14.94 2.55 8.57
C ARG A 32 -13.42 2.68 8.65
N LYS A 33 -12.88 3.18 9.76
CA LYS A 33 -11.44 3.09 10.03
C LYS A 33 -11.11 1.65 10.39
N ALA A 34 -10.33 0.98 9.56
CA ALA A 34 -9.80 -0.34 9.90
C ALA A 34 -8.85 -0.16 11.09
N VAL A 35 -9.26 -0.60 12.27
CA VAL A 35 -8.42 -0.62 13.47
C VAL A 35 -7.58 -1.90 13.41
N GLY A 36 -6.32 -1.78 12.98
CA GLY A 36 -5.34 -2.87 13.01
C GLY A 36 -4.64 -3.16 11.68
N ALA A 37 -3.64 -4.04 11.74
CA ALA A 37 -2.93 -4.53 10.56
C ALA A 37 -3.85 -5.44 9.72
N SER A 38 -3.96 -5.15 8.42
CA SER A 38 -4.76 -5.96 7.51
C SER A 38 -4.18 -7.39 7.36
N PRO A 39 -4.99 -8.38 6.96
CA PRO A 39 -4.48 -9.70 6.59
C PRO A 39 -3.35 -9.65 5.57
N LEU A 40 -3.39 -8.69 4.64
CA LEU A 40 -2.32 -8.45 3.69
C LEU A 40 -1.01 -8.03 4.38
N LYS A 41 -1.07 -7.14 5.37
CA LYS A 41 0.11 -6.77 6.16
C LYS A 41 0.71 -7.98 6.86
N ARG A 42 -0.10 -8.83 7.49
CA ARG A 42 0.39 -10.05 8.16
C ARG A 42 1.05 -11.00 7.17
N LEU A 43 0.43 -11.21 6.00
CA LEU A 43 1.01 -12.02 4.94
C LEU A 43 2.36 -11.46 4.49
N CYS A 44 2.47 -10.15 4.27
CA CYS A 44 3.72 -9.50 3.89
C CYS A 44 4.82 -9.73 4.94
N ASP A 45 4.48 -9.55 6.22
CA ASP A 45 5.41 -9.77 7.33
C ASP A 45 5.87 -11.26 7.39
N GLU A 46 4.97 -12.21 7.11
CA GLU A 46 5.27 -13.65 7.10
C GLU A 46 6.18 -14.07 5.94
N VAL A 47 5.95 -13.53 4.73
CA VAL A 47 6.72 -13.90 3.52
C VAL A 47 7.96 -13.04 3.29
N GLY A 48 8.16 -11.98 4.08
CA GLY A 48 9.30 -11.07 3.98
C GLY A 48 9.14 -9.99 2.89
N LEU A 49 7.91 -9.61 2.58
CA LEU A 49 7.61 -8.47 1.70
C LEU A 49 7.38 -7.20 2.53
N MET A 50 7.75 -6.08 1.94
CA MET A 50 7.64 -4.75 2.52
C MET A 50 6.88 -3.83 1.57
N ASP A 51 6.04 -2.98 2.14
CA ASP A 51 5.42 -1.87 1.41
C ASP A 51 6.46 -0.77 1.17
N VAL A 52 6.85 -0.59 -0.10
CA VAL A 52 7.87 0.35 -0.55
C VAL A 52 7.57 1.78 -0.10
N TRP A 53 6.29 2.20 -0.18
CA TRP A 53 5.89 3.55 0.21
C TRP A 53 6.11 3.77 1.71
N ARG A 54 5.73 2.79 2.53
CA ARG A 54 5.86 2.87 3.99
C ARG A 54 7.32 2.84 4.45
N VAL A 55 8.18 2.11 3.72
CA VAL A 55 9.62 2.11 3.99
C VAL A 55 10.27 3.46 3.64
N LYS A 56 9.96 4.04 2.47
CA LYS A 56 10.63 5.27 2.00
C LYS A 56 10.05 6.57 2.57
N TYR A 57 8.76 6.56 2.91
CA TYR A 57 8.03 7.74 3.34
C TYR A 57 7.25 7.43 4.61
N LEU A 58 8.01 7.09 5.65
CA LEU A 58 7.47 6.79 6.97
C LEU A 58 6.47 7.88 7.41
N ASN A 59 5.27 7.45 7.83
CA ASN A 59 4.17 8.32 8.28
C ASN A 59 3.60 9.30 7.25
N LYS A 60 4.10 9.35 6.00
CA LYS A 60 3.47 10.20 4.97
C LYS A 60 2.16 9.58 4.52
N VAL A 61 1.10 10.38 4.64
CA VAL A 61 -0.21 10.06 4.08
C VAL A 61 -0.15 10.25 2.56
N ALA A 62 -0.64 9.24 1.85
CA ALA A 62 -0.87 9.27 0.41
C ALA A 62 -2.08 8.40 0.11
N PHE A 63 -2.74 8.67 -1.02
CA PHE A 63 -3.89 7.93 -1.48
C PHE A 63 -3.71 7.57 -2.94
N SER A 64 -4.32 6.46 -3.32
CA SER A 64 -4.28 5.95 -4.68
C SER A 64 -5.65 5.78 -5.29
N CYS A 65 -6.74 5.83 -4.54
CA CYS A 65 -8.09 5.64 -5.06
C CYS A 65 -9.11 6.53 -4.31
N PHE A 66 -10.03 7.13 -5.06
CA PHE A 66 -11.22 7.79 -4.51
C PHE A 66 -12.49 6.98 -4.80
N SER A 67 -13.16 6.50 -3.76
CA SER A 67 -14.48 5.88 -3.90
C SER A 67 -15.59 6.92 -3.70
N ASN A 68 -16.34 7.21 -4.76
CA ASN A 68 -17.50 8.09 -4.68
C ASN A 68 -18.63 7.50 -3.83
N THR A 69 -18.86 6.18 -3.91
CA THR A 69 -19.90 5.46 -3.14
C THR A 69 -19.63 5.51 -1.64
N HIS A 70 -18.36 5.35 -1.26
CA HIS A 70 -17.98 5.32 0.15
C HIS A 70 -17.48 6.67 0.68
N LYS A 71 -17.40 7.70 -0.18
CA LYS A 71 -16.86 9.03 0.13
C LYS A 71 -15.54 8.93 0.89
N ALA A 72 -14.66 8.09 0.38
CA ALA A 72 -13.42 7.71 1.04
C ALA A 72 -12.24 7.73 0.07
N MET A 73 -11.12 8.21 0.56
CA MET A 73 -9.82 8.11 -0.09
C MET A 73 -9.08 6.92 0.52
N SER A 74 -8.50 6.06 -0.30
CA SER A 74 -7.72 4.91 0.18
C SER A 74 -6.43 4.74 -0.61
N ARG A 75 -5.40 4.18 0.03
CA ARG A 75 -4.19 3.70 -0.65
C ARG A 75 -4.26 2.18 -0.74
N ILE A 76 -4.65 1.70 -1.93
CA ILE A 76 -4.89 0.29 -2.24
C ILE A 76 -4.05 -0.19 -3.42
N ASP A 77 -3.48 0.73 -4.19
CA ASP A 77 -2.44 0.46 -5.18
C ASP A 77 -1.11 0.44 -4.45
N LEU A 78 -0.48 -0.74 -4.35
CA LEU A 78 0.73 -0.94 -3.55
C LEU A 78 1.88 -1.40 -4.43
N ALA A 79 3.10 -1.07 -4.01
CA ALA A 79 4.32 -1.72 -4.47
C ALA A 79 4.90 -2.49 -3.28
N LEU A 80 4.90 -3.81 -3.38
CA LEU A 80 5.43 -4.74 -2.38
C LEU A 80 6.73 -5.35 -2.88
N CYS A 81 7.74 -5.38 -2.02
CA CYS A 81 9.09 -5.73 -2.43
C CYS A 81 9.82 -6.50 -1.31
N ASN A 82 10.68 -7.45 -1.64
CA ASN A 82 11.58 -8.06 -0.66
C ASN A 82 12.86 -7.23 -0.48
N SER A 83 13.70 -7.60 0.49
CA SER A 83 14.91 -6.83 0.80
C SER A 83 15.92 -6.76 -0.35
N SER A 84 15.96 -7.75 -1.24
CA SER A 84 16.90 -7.77 -2.36
C SER A 84 16.58 -6.77 -3.48
N CYS A 85 15.38 -6.20 -3.52
CA CYS A 85 15.02 -5.18 -4.52
C CYS A 85 14.81 -3.78 -3.92
N LEU A 86 14.65 -3.65 -2.60
CA LEU A 86 14.33 -2.39 -1.93
C LEU A 86 15.35 -1.27 -2.23
N ASP A 87 16.64 -1.61 -2.19
CA ASP A 87 17.73 -0.65 -2.40
C ASP A 87 17.82 -0.17 -3.86
N HIS A 88 17.26 -0.93 -4.79
CA HIS A 88 17.21 -0.55 -6.21
C HIS A 88 16.07 0.43 -6.53
N ILE A 89 15.08 0.57 -5.63
CA ILE A 89 14.00 1.51 -5.81
C ILE A 89 14.48 2.89 -5.34
N VAL A 90 14.59 3.87 -6.22
CA VAL A 90 15.09 5.21 -5.86
C VAL A 90 13.98 6.13 -5.37
N LYS A 91 12.81 6.08 -6.02
CA LYS A 91 11.69 7.01 -5.77
C LYS A 91 10.36 6.32 -6.06
N MET A 92 9.32 6.74 -5.33
CA MET A 92 7.93 6.37 -5.60
C MET A 92 7.06 7.63 -5.47
N LYS A 93 6.01 7.72 -6.27
CA LYS A 93 5.03 8.82 -6.25
C LYS A 93 3.65 8.26 -6.61
N TYR A 94 2.60 8.90 -6.11
CA TYR A 94 1.23 8.70 -6.58
C TYR A 94 0.81 9.97 -7.29
N GLU A 95 0.41 9.89 -8.55
CA GLU A 95 -0.03 11.02 -9.36
C GLU A 95 -1.50 10.87 -9.77
N PRO A 96 -2.34 11.87 -9.52
CA PRO A 96 -3.72 11.84 -10.00
C PRO A 96 -3.74 11.88 -11.53
N ASN A 97 -4.74 11.22 -12.11
CA ASN A 97 -5.03 11.29 -13.55
C ASN A 97 -6.52 11.50 -13.78
N THR A 98 -6.90 11.74 -15.04
CA THR A 98 -8.29 12.00 -15.44
C THR A 98 -8.97 10.78 -16.08
N THR A 99 -8.27 9.64 -16.14
CA THR A 99 -8.72 8.44 -16.87
C THR A 99 -9.30 7.36 -15.96
N SER A 100 -8.98 7.41 -14.67
CA SER A 100 -9.44 6.48 -13.64
C SER A 100 -9.63 7.22 -12.31
N ASP A 101 -10.39 6.60 -11.42
CA ASP A 101 -10.47 6.95 -10.00
C ASP A 101 -9.22 6.52 -9.20
N HIS A 102 -8.28 5.82 -9.84
CA HIS A 102 -6.98 5.46 -9.30
C HIS A 102 -5.86 6.44 -9.72
N TYR A 103 -4.88 6.65 -8.85
CA TYR A 103 -3.67 7.44 -9.06
C TYR A 103 -2.57 6.50 -9.56
N ILE A 104 -1.70 6.98 -10.46
CA ILE A 104 -0.62 6.19 -11.10
C ILE A 104 0.75 6.57 -10.52
#